data_AF-A0A182NHY4-F1
#
_entry.id   AF-A0A182NHY4-F1
#
_cell.length_a   1.000
_cell.length_b   1.000
_cell.length_c   1.000
_cell.angle_alpha   90.00
_cell.angle_beta   90.00
_cell.angle_gamma   90.00
#
_symmetry.space_group_name_H-M   'P 1'
#
loop_
_entity.id
_entity.type
_entity.pdbx_description
1 polymer ?
#
loop_
_entity_poly.entity_id
_entity_poly.type
_entity_poly.pdbx_seq_one_letter_code
_entity_poly.pdbx_strand_id
1 'polypeptide(L)'
;MKASLAPELYLCTPVKVDYTKSYYIVGFEPNATMATAHHMLLYGCGQPGSESAVCPCGSGAPSQIIYAWARDAPKLELPEGVGFKVGKDSPIQYIVLQVHYAHIDKFKGMGCPGKDAEPFGM
;
A
#
# COMPACT_ATOMS: atom_id res chain seq x y z
N MET A 1 10.57 -0.18 33.29
CA MET A 1 9.92 -0.75 32.11
C MET A 1 10.73 -0.31 30.89
N LYS A 2 11.53 -1.19 30.26
CA LYS A 2 12.18 -0.88 28.99
C LYS A 2 11.24 -1.33 27.88
N ALA A 3 10.61 -0.39 27.18
CA ALA A 3 9.99 -0.69 25.91
C ALA A 3 11.11 -1.09 24.93
N SER A 4 11.05 -2.33 24.45
CA SER A 4 11.88 -2.79 23.34
C SER A 4 11.46 -1.99 22.09
N LEU A 5 12.27 -1.04 21.65
CA LEU A 5 12.12 -0.45 20.31
C LEU A 5 12.64 -1.45 19.27
N ALA A 6 11.82 -2.45 18.95
CA ALA A 6 11.86 -2.94 17.57
C ALA A 6 11.36 -1.77 16.70
N PRO A 7 12.07 -1.36 15.63
CA PRO A 7 11.55 -0.34 14.74
C PRO A 7 10.24 -0.84 14.13
N GLU A 8 9.13 -0.17 14.43
CA GLU A 8 7.91 -0.35 13.64
C GLU A 8 8.21 0.15 12.22
N LEU A 9 8.30 -0.78 11.26
CA LEU A 9 8.61 -0.46 9.87
C LEU A 9 7.31 -0.42 9.06
N TYR A 10 7.00 0.77 8.55
CA TYR A 10 5.92 0.99 7.61
C TYR A 10 6.49 1.07 6.21
N LEU A 11 6.23 0.05 5.41
CA LEU A 11 6.64 0.02 4.01
C LEU A 11 5.44 0.34 3.12
N CYS A 12 5.65 1.26 2.19
CA CYS A 12 4.69 1.67 1.18
C CYS A 12 5.08 1.12 -0.19
N THR A 13 4.14 0.49 -0.88
CA THR A 13 4.31 0.00 -2.26
C THR A 13 3.24 0.64 -3.14
N PRO A 14 3.61 1.55 -4.06
CA PRO A 14 2.68 2.14 -5.01
C PRO A 14 2.44 1.21 -6.20
N VAL A 15 1.20 1.18 -6.69
CA VAL A 15 0.80 0.52 -7.92
C VAL A 15 0.04 1.52 -8.77
N LYS A 16 0.48 1.71 -10.01
CA LYS A 16 -0.17 2.60 -10.97
C LYS A 16 -1.41 1.92 -11.55
N VAL A 17 -2.54 2.63 -11.52
CA VAL A 17 -3.78 2.19 -12.18
C VAL A 17 -3.64 2.47 -13.68
N ASP A 18 -4.20 1.60 -14.51
CA ASP A 18 -4.34 1.89 -15.94
C ASP A 18 -5.20 3.15 -16.14
N TYR A 19 -4.55 4.23 -16.57
CA TYR A 19 -5.14 5.55 -16.74
C TYR A 19 -6.00 5.67 -18.00
N THR A 20 -6.04 4.66 -18.87
CA THR A 20 -6.80 4.71 -20.13
C THR A 20 -8.26 4.31 -19.95
N LYS A 21 -8.60 3.63 -18.84
CA LYS A 21 -9.94 3.12 -18.56
C LYS A 21 -10.41 3.53 -17.16
N SER A 22 -11.73 3.57 -17.00
CA SER A 22 -12.36 3.73 -15.68
C SER A 22 -12.61 2.35 -15.10
N TYR A 23 -12.11 2.12 -13.88
CA TYR A 23 -12.37 0.92 -13.11
C TYR A 23 -13.10 1.27 -11.82
N TYR A 24 -13.74 0.27 -11.21
CA TYR A 24 -14.37 0.39 -9.91
C TYR A 24 -13.84 -0.73 -9.02
N ILE A 25 -13.23 -0.37 -7.89
CA ILE A 25 -12.84 -1.34 -6.87
C ILE A 25 -14.09 -1.67 -6.06
N VAL A 26 -14.52 -2.92 -6.14
CA VAL A 26 -15.76 -3.43 -5.51
C VAL A 26 -15.49 -4.40 -4.36
N GLY A 27 -14.23 -4.73 -4.10
CA GLY A 27 -13.87 -5.65 -3.03
C GLY A 27 -12.36 -5.72 -2.79
N PHE A 28 -11.98 -6.35 -1.68
CA PHE A 28 -10.62 -6.46 -1.21
C PHE A 28 -10.37 -7.87 -0.64
N GLU A 29 -9.38 -8.57 -1.19
CA GLU A 29 -8.93 -9.87 -0.71
C GLU A 29 -7.52 -9.74 -0.12
N PRO A 30 -7.38 -9.76 1.21
CA PRO A 30 -6.08 -9.69 1.86
C PRO A 30 -5.34 -11.03 1.74
N ASN A 31 -4.10 -11.00 1.26
CA ASN A 31 -3.19 -12.15 1.28
C ASN A 31 -2.07 -11.93 2.29
N ALA A 32 -2.45 -11.96 3.58
CA ALA A 32 -1.52 -11.81 4.70
C ALA A 32 -2.03 -12.58 5.91
N THR A 33 -1.13 -12.87 6.85
CA THR A 33 -1.47 -13.42 8.17
C THR A 33 -0.98 -12.49 9.28
N MET A 34 -1.60 -12.55 10.47
CA MET A 34 -1.14 -11.78 11.64
C MET A 34 0.33 -12.07 12.02
N ALA A 35 0.86 -13.25 11.67
CA ALA A 35 2.28 -13.58 11.85
C ALA A 35 3.23 -12.73 10.99
N THR A 36 2.70 -12.14 9.91
CA THR A 36 3.46 -11.37 8.91
C THR A 36 3.18 -9.88 8.95
N ALA A 37 1.91 -9.47 9.04
CA ALA A 37 1.49 -8.08 9.06
C ALA A 37 0.55 -7.83 10.24
N HIS A 38 0.82 -6.79 11.03
CA HIS A 38 -0.08 -6.39 12.10
C HIS A 38 -1.31 -5.70 11.49
N HIS A 39 -1.10 -4.71 10.61
CA HIS A 39 -2.15 -4.00 9.86
C HIS A 39 -1.73 -3.75 8.41
N MET A 40 -2.71 -3.64 7.50
CA MET A 40 -2.52 -3.17 6.13
C MET A 40 -3.50 -2.04 5.82
N LEU A 41 -3.03 -1.00 5.13
CA LEU A 41 -3.85 0.11 4.65
C LEU A 41 -3.66 0.29 3.15
N LEU A 42 -4.75 0.54 2.44
CA LEU A 42 -4.70 0.98 1.05
C LEU A 42 -5.12 2.44 0.95
N TYR A 43 -4.31 3.19 0.25
CA TYR A 43 -4.55 4.59 -0.05
C TYR A 43 -4.71 4.80 -1.56
N GLY A 44 -5.69 5.61 -1.96
CA GLY A 44 -5.81 6.14 -3.31
C GLY A 44 -5.20 7.54 -3.41
N CYS A 45 -4.37 7.79 -4.41
CA CYS A 45 -3.82 9.12 -4.68
C CYS A 45 -3.62 9.39 -6.19
N GLY A 46 -3.41 10.66 -6.54
CA GLY A 46 -3.08 11.06 -7.92
C GLY A 46 -1.60 10.86 -8.25
N GLN A 47 -0.72 10.99 -7.24
CA GLN A 47 0.72 10.80 -7.36
C GLN A 47 1.25 10.21 -6.05
N PRO A 48 2.12 9.17 -6.09
CA PRO A 48 2.69 8.60 -4.88
C PRO A 48 3.87 9.44 -4.38
N GLY A 49 4.21 9.32 -3.09
CA GLY A 49 5.39 9.96 -2.52
C GLY A 49 6.72 9.45 -3.09
N SER A 50 6.71 8.28 -3.73
CA SER A 50 7.84 7.68 -4.47
C SER A 50 7.27 6.75 -5.54
N GLU A 51 7.94 6.61 -6.70
CA GLU A 51 7.63 5.58 -7.70
C GLU A 51 8.40 4.27 -7.46
N SER A 52 9.38 4.28 -6.55
CA SER A 52 10.19 3.11 -6.24
C SER A 52 9.38 2.02 -5.52
N ALA A 53 9.65 0.76 -5.86
CA ALA A 53 9.06 -0.39 -5.20
C ALA A 53 9.59 -0.47 -3.75
N VAL A 54 8.68 -0.27 -2.78
CA VAL A 54 8.94 -0.44 -1.34
C VAL A 54 9.83 0.65 -0.74
N CYS A 55 9.19 1.75 -0.33
CA CYS A 55 9.83 2.85 0.39
C CYS A 55 9.20 3.04 1.77
N PRO A 56 9.95 3.53 2.79
CA PRO A 56 9.32 4.12 3.96
C PRO A 56 8.29 5.15 3.49
N CYS A 57 7.08 5.10 4.04
CA CYS A 57 6.01 6.00 3.63
C CYS A 57 6.47 7.45 3.87
N GLY A 58 6.94 8.12 2.82
CA GLY A 58 7.35 9.52 2.88
C GLY A 58 6.16 10.43 3.14
N SER A 59 6.41 11.60 3.70
CA SER A 59 5.44 12.70 3.78
C SER A 59 5.15 13.22 2.36
N GLY A 60 4.25 12.57 1.64
CA GLY A 60 4.05 12.84 0.22
C GLY A 60 2.68 12.44 -0.31
N ALA A 61 1.97 13.46 -0.77
CA ALA A 61 0.66 13.51 -1.43
C ALA A 61 -0.60 13.36 -0.56
N PRO A 62 -1.63 14.20 -0.77
CA PRO A 62 -2.95 13.97 -0.22
C PRO A 62 -3.46 12.63 -0.74
N SER A 63 -3.77 11.75 0.20
CA SER A 63 -4.16 10.38 -0.06
C SER A 63 -5.45 10.07 0.70
N GLN A 64 -6.34 9.33 0.07
CA GLN A 64 -7.60 8.90 0.68
C GLN A 64 -7.49 7.44 1.09
N ILE A 65 -7.87 7.10 2.32
CA ILE A 65 -7.98 5.71 2.74
C ILE A 65 -9.15 5.08 1.98
N ILE A 66 -8.90 3.99 1.27
CA ILE A 66 -9.94 3.23 0.56
C ILE A 66 -10.20 1.86 1.18
N TYR A 67 -9.25 1.33 1.95
CA TYR A 67 -9.39 0.07 2.67
C TYR A 67 -8.42 -0.03 3.85
N ALA A 68 -8.85 -0.73 4.89
CA ALA A 68 -8.04 -1.05 6.06
C ALA A 68 -8.29 -2.52 6.44
N TRP A 69 -7.21 -3.21 6.80
CA TRP A 69 -7.23 -4.60 7.22
C TRP A 69 -6.43 -4.79 8.51
N ALA A 70 -6.97 -5.61 9.41
CA ALA A 70 -6.33 -5.99 10.65
C ALA A 70 -6.78 -7.39 11.07
N ARG A 71 -5.92 -8.08 11.85
CA ARG A 71 -6.26 -9.30 12.61
C ARG A 71 -6.98 -10.40 11.80
N ASP A 72 -6.41 -10.80 10.67
CA ASP A 72 -6.95 -11.88 9.84
C ASP A 72 -8.41 -11.65 9.42
N ALA A 73 -8.81 -10.39 9.23
CA ALA A 73 -10.13 -10.06 8.74
C ALA A 73 -10.37 -10.74 7.37
N PRO A 74 -11.59 -11.27 7.14
CA PRO A 74 -11.92 -11.95 5.88
C PRO A 74 -11.93 -10.95 4.72
N LYS A 75 -12.04 -11.48 3.50
CA LYS A 75 -12.25 -10.63 2.32
C LYS A 75 -13.48 -9.74 2.50
N LEU A 76 -13.40 -8.52 1.98
CA LEU A 76 -14.49 -7.55 2.00
C LEU A 76 -15.04 -7.41 0.58
N GLU A 77 -16.30 -7.75 0.40
CA GLU A 77 -17.06 -7.37 -0.80
C GLU A 77 -17.87 -6.11 -0.45
N LEU A 78 -17.82 -5.09 -1.30
CA LEU A 78 -18.67 -3.91 -1.14
C LEU A 78 -20.11 -4.25 -1.56
N PRO A 79 -21.11 -3.56 -0.97
CA PRO A 79 -22.50 -3.74 -1.39
C PRO A 79 -22.70 -3.49 -2.88
N GLU A 80 -23.73 -4.11 -3.46
CA GLU A 80 -24.08 -3.90 -4.85
C GLU A 80 -24.27 -2.39 -5.16
N GLY A 81 -23.70 -1.94 -6.28
CA GLY A 81 -23.72 -0.53 -6.67
C GLY A 81 -22.72 0.37 -5.95
N VAL A 82 -21.91 -0.16 -5.04
CA VAL A 82 -20.86 0.59 -4.31
C VAL A 82 -19.49 0.22 -4.85
N GLY A 83 -18.66 1.23 -5.14
CA GLY A 83 -17.26 1.01 -5.52
C GLY A 83 -16.45 2.29 -5.60
N PHE A 84 -15.13 2.16 -5.46
CA PHE A 84 -14.21 3.28 -5.62
C PHE A 84 -13.81 3.42 -7.10
N LYS A 85 -14.18 4.54 -7.72
CA LYS A 85 -13.78 4.85 -9.11
C LYS A 85 -12.29 5.15 -9.17
N VAL A 86 -11.55 4.47 -10.03
CA VAL A 86 -10.09 4.65 -10.23
C VAL A 86 -9.75 4.70 -11.72
N GLY A 87 -8.60 5.30 -12.05
CA GLY A 87 -8.14 5.47 -13.43
C GLY A 87 -8.95 6.49 -14.23
N LYS A 88 -8.55 6.71 -15.48
CA LYS A 88 -9.10 7.72 -16.40
C LYS A 88 -9.22 9.09 -15.73
N ASP A 89 -10.43 9.58 -15.54
CA ASP A 89 -10.78 10.89 -14.99
C ASP A 89 -10.90 10.88 -13.45
N SER A 90 -10.65 9.75 -12.79
CA SER A 90 -10.64 9.68 -11.32
C SER A 90 -9.44 10.44 -10.74
N PRO A 91 -9.56 11.09 -9.57
CA PRO A 91 -8.39 11.58 -8.84
C PRO A 91 -7.49 10.45 -8.30
N ILE A 92 -7.95 9.20 -8.32
CA ILE A 92 -7.17 8.02 -7.92
C ILE A 92 -6.49 7.41 -9.15
N GLN A 93 -5.20 7.69 -9.31
CA GLN A 93 -4.35 7.16 -10.38
C GLN A 93 -3.34 6.12 -9.86
N TYR A 94 -3.13 6.08 -8.54
CA TYR A 94 -2.28 5.12 -7.86
C TYR A 94 -2.99 4.54 -6.63
N ILE A 95 -2.70 3.27 -6.36
CA ILE A 95 -3.05 2.58 -5.13
C ILE A 95 -1.76 2.32 -4.35
N VAL A 96 -1.68 2.81 -3.12
CA VAL A 96 -0.50 2.64 -2.27
C VAL A 96 -0.84 1.70 -1.13
N LEU A 97 -0.15 0.56 -1.09
CA LEU A 97 -0.23 -0.40 0.01
C LEU A 97 0.77 -0.02 1.09
N GLN A 98 0.27 0.31 2.28
CA GLN A 98 1.06 0.45 3.49
C GLN A 98 0.91 -0.81 4.34
N VAL A 99 2.02 -1.45 4.70
CA VAL A 99 2.04 -2.61 5.59
C VAL A 99 2.81 -2.25 6.85
N HIS A 100 2.17 -2.47 8.01
CA HIS A 100 2.85 -2.45 9.30
C HIS A 100 3.28 -3.88 9.64
N TYR A 101 4.56 -4.19 9.49
CA TYR A 101 5.09 -5.54 9.71
C TYR A 101 5.32 -5.83 11.19
N ALA A 102 4.89 -7.02 11.64
CA ALA A 102 5.10 -7.47 13.02
C ALA A 102 6.58 -7.85 13.31
N HIS A 103 7.31 -8.29 12.28
CA HIS A 103 8.72 -8.67 12.38
C HIS A 103 9.52 -8.13 11.20
N ILE A 104 10.50 -7.26 11.48
CA ILE A 104 11.27 -6.54 10.46
C ILE A 104 12.63 -7.17 10.15
N ASP A 105 12.96 -8.31 10.76
CA ASP A 105 14.29 -8.92 10.65
C ASP A 105 14.68 -9.28 9.21
N LYS A 106 13.68 -9.56 8.36
CA LYS A 106 13.85 -9.84 6.93
C LYS A 106 14.03 -8.58 6.07
N PHE A 107 13.83 -7.40 6.63
CA PHE A 107 13.82 -6.12 5.90
C PHE A 107 15.00 -5.20 6.25
N LYS A 108 15.95 -5.67 7.08
CA LYS A 108 17.19 -4.96 7.39
C LYS A 108 17.99 -4.72 6.11
N GLY A 109 18.04 -3.47 5.63
CA GLY A 109 18.80 -3.04 4.46
C GLY A 109 17.98 -2.66 3.23
N MET A 110 16.64 -2.82 3.24
CA MET A 110 15.78 -2.29 2.19
C MET A 110 15.54 -0.78 2.42
N GLY A 111 16.45 0.04 1.91
CA GLY A 111 16.25 1.48 1.74
C GLY A 111 15.73 1.80 0.34
N CYS A 112 15.02 2.93 0.19
CA CYS A 112 14.60 3.43 -1.12
C CYS A 112 15.81 3.48 -2.07
N PRO A 113 15.77 2.75 -3.21
CA PRO A 113 16.66 3.06 -4.30
C PRO A 113 16.36 4.50 -4.72
N GLY A 114 17.41 5.33 -4.83
CA GLY A 114 17.29 6.64 -5.44
C GLY A 114 16.72 6.52 -6.86
N LYS A 115 16.37 7.67 -7.44
CA LYS A 115 15.72 7.90 -8.75
C LYS A 115 16.45 7.27 -9.96
N ASP A 116 17.53 6.55 -9.71
CA ASP A 116 18.49 6.02 -10.67
C ASP A 116 18.63 4.48 -10.57
N ALA A 117 17.72 3.80 -9.87
CA ALA A 117 17.73 2.34 -9.81
C ALA A 117 16.99 1.73 -11.00
N GLU A 118 17.75 1.03 -11.83
CA GLU A 118 17.29 0.26 -12.98
C GLU A 118 16.11 -0.66 -12.61
N PRO A 119 15.08 -0.77 -13.46
CA PRO A 119 13.99 -1.72 -13.25
C PRO A 119 14.58 -3.13 -13.30
N PHE A 120 14.20 -3.96 -12.32
CA PHE A 120 14.57 -5.37 -12.20
C PHE A 120 14.81 -6.04 -13.56
N GLY A 121 16.10 -6.24 -13.87
CA GLY A 121 16.54 -7.12 -14.94
C GLY A 121 16.10 -8.55 -14.63
N MET A 122 15.80 -9.26 -15.71
CA MET A 122 15.31 -10.65 -15.83
C MET A 122 15.88 -11.64 -14.80
#